data_AF-A0A1D3JDV1-F1
#
_entry.id   AF-A0A1D3JDV1-F1
#
_cell.length_a   1.000
_cell.length_b   1.000
_cell.length_c   1.000
_cell.angle_alpha   90.00
_cell.angle_beta   90.00
_cell.angle_gamma   90.00
#
_symmetry.space_group_name_H-M   'P 1'
#
loop_
_entity.id
_entity.type
_entity.pdbx_description
1 polymer ?
#
loop_
_entity_poly.entity_id
_entity_poly.type
_entity_poly.pdbx_seq_one_letter_code
_entity_poly.pdbx_strand_id
1 'polypeptide(L)'
;MECIFSLLIEIYMNIRLHRDVIEDLPLNKFYEVLNHAYYFYDDSSFCDILIRSNVINSATDRKYCYNLLVILEKWDHILKIFQAHIPAEKCCEYLNYWIYDKINGNRYRYKSMKLLYSVWDMINKEKIKSANKCWHKNFNISENEFKRKKDLYVFLELYDTIKRSWDYMSNSSNKPYCDYIKDNFKLYYSMKHEQDICGNFSVYTDELLAFEKKFKDKLTFLSEKCPDSNLNMVFNRSVNETTTSLSNEDEALLQRKDSELSAKGSFVEVEPNQKTLEKTDVSQQLGADEKYKKLNRNDTKYKYCKYCEGILTLEMDYPGISVFCAKITRNLKDLSDMLSDVSHHNDRCSYFVHWLYDELFKMFSNHSKYIHKLDVFNKLLSVGYKINNELREMNCMFTYDPKDSVEVWKEKKHLHDYFKGFDNISCDYSTDIYKCQKHCEYIAHTNELYGKYINGCCTYYYNVDDKWEDNCAGYFECDKKYNPYKLYAKFNCENGGYDKEFKEVKYVPIDGYVKSLTTTSYDNPHLLKLDNSTFPNTPEITHYNLTYDPFYVAILIAFALLGIFLGIFVFYKV
;
A
#
# COMPACT_ATOMS: atom_id res chain seq x y z
N MET A 1 36.65 43.29 2.75
CA MET A 1 36.13 42.41 1.66
C MET A 1 36.93 41.12 1.55
N GLU A 2 38.25 41.14 1.77
CA GLU A 2 39.11 39.93 1.86
C GLU A 2 38.88 39.08 3.14
N CYS A 3 38.44 39.68 4.26
CA CYS A 3 38.26 38.94 5.52
C CYS A 3 37.16 37.86 5.52
N ILE A 4 36.09 38.01 4.73
CA ILE A 4 35.00 36.99 4.66
C ILE A 4 35.46 35.80 3.81
N PHE A 5 36.23 36.05 2.76
CA PHE A 5 36.87 35.01 1.95
C PHE A 5 37.95 34.26 2.73
N SER A 6 38.69 34.96 3.60
CA SER A 6 39.63 34.35 4.55
C SER A 6 38.92 33.47 5.59
N LEU A 7 37.75 33.89 6.09
CA LEU A 7 36.94 33.09 7.03
C LEU A 7 36.42 31.79 6.38
N LEU A 8 36.03 31.83 5.11
CA LEU A 8 35.60 30.64 4.37
C LEU A 8 36.75 29.67 4.08
N ILE A 9 37.98 30.18 3.88
CA ILE A 9 39.20 29.37 3.79
C ILE A 9 39.54 28.73 5.14
N GLU A 10 39.33 29.43 6.25
CA GLU A 10 39.50 28.87 7.61
C GLU A 10 38.45 27.79 7.94
N ILE A 11 37.19 27.97 7.50
CA ILE A 11 36.15 26.95 7.62
C ILE A 11 36.49 25.71 6.77
N TYR A 12 37.03 25.91 5.56
CA TYR A 12 37.48 24.83 4.69
C TYR A 12 38.66 24.02 5.26
N MET A 13 39.50 24.64 6.10
CA MET A 13 40.72 24.04 6.66
C MET A 13 40.52 23.38 8.04
N ASN A 14 39.39 23.60 8.72
CA ASN A 14 39.12 23.03 10.03
C ASN A 14 37.84 22.19 10.00
N ILE A 15 37.90 20.86 9.88
CA ILE A 15 36.87 19.98 10.45
C ILE A 15 37.46 18.59 10.78
N ARG A 16 37.25 18.21 12.05
CA ARG A 16 37.39 16.86 12.62
C ARG A 16 36.02 16.16 12.59
N LEU A 17 36.06 14.88 12.21
CA LEU A 17 35.06 13.81 12.29
C LEU A 17 33.89 14.00 13.29
N HIS A 18 32.65 13.86 12.79
CA HIS A 18 31.64 12.85 13.22
C HIS A 18 30.14 13.21 13.07
N ARG A 19 29.69 14.17 12.22
CA ARG A 19 28.22 14.25 11.99
C ARG A 19 27.65 14.34 10.58
N ASP A 20 28.28 14.94 9.57
CA ASP A 20 27.67 14.92 8.22
C ASP A 20 28.70 14.72 7.11
N VAL A 21 29.18 13.48 6.99
CA VAL A 21 30.22 13.15 5.98
C VAL A 21 29.73 13.36 4.54
N ILE A 22 28.41 13.41 4.32
CA ILE A 22 27.84 13.75 3.02
C ILE A 22 27.92 15.26 2.78
N GLU A 23 27.64 16.11 3.76
CA GLU A 23 27.71 17.59 3.61
C GLU A 23 29.13 18.07 3.30
N ASP A 24 30.14 17.35 3.79
CA ASP A 24 31.55 17.68 3.56
C ASP A 24 32.08 17.38 2.14
N LEU A 25 31.26 16.79 1.27
CA LEU A 25 31.67 16.41 -0.07
C LEU A 25 31.91 17.64 -0.98
N PRO A 26 32.87 17.60 -1.92
CA PRO A 26 33.24 18.77 -2.74
C PRO A 26 32.06 19.45 -3.44
N LEU A 27 31.12 18.68 -3.99
CA LEU A 27 29.91 19.20 -4.64
C LEU A 27 28.99 19.96 -3.67
N ASN A 28 28.86 19.48 -2.44
CA ASN A 28 28.04 20.14 -1.43
C ASN A 28 28.69 21.45 -0.98
N LYS A 29 30.00 21.46 -0.76
CA LYS A 29 30.78 22.70 -0.54
C LYS A 29 30.68 23.69 -1.69
N PHE A 30 30.66 23.20 -2.94
CA PHE A 30 30.43 24.04 -4.11
C PHE A 30 29.05 24.71 -4.05
N TYR A 31 27.99 23.95 -3.75
CA TYR A 31 26.65 24.53 -3.58
C TYR A 31 26.53 25.48 -2.39
N GLU A 32 27.24 25.23 -1.29
CA GLU A 32 27.33 26.19 -0.18
C GLU A 32 27.92 27.52 -0.64
N VAL A 33 29.04 27.50 -1.36
CA VAL A 33 29.65 28.72 -1.92
C VAL A 33 28.66 29.47 -2.82
N LEU A 34 27.88 28.77 -3.66
CA LEU A 34 26.85 29.39 -4.48
C LEU A 34 25.69 29.95 -3.64
N ASN A 35 25.28 29.26 -2.57
CA ASN A 35 24.22 29.73 -1.65
C ASN A 35 24.65 30.97 -0.87
N HIS A 36 25.94 31.04 -0.51
CA HIS A 36 26.56 32.16 0.20
C HIS A 36 27.07 33.27 -0.72
N ALA A 37 26.81 33.18 -2.03
CA ALA A 37 27.09 34.24 -2.99
C ALA A 37 26.18 35.47 -2.71
N TYR A 38 26.63 36.23 -1.70
CA TYR A 38 26.46 37.64 -1.33
C TYR A 38 25.06 38.29 -1.42
N TYR A 39 24.58 38.79 -0.27
CA TYR A 39 23.39 39.63 -0.07
C TYR A 39 23.58 41.12 -0.45
N PHE A 40 24.44 41.44 -1.42
CA PHE A 40 24.64 42.84 -1.81
C PHE A 40 23.81 43.17 -3.06
N TYR A 41 22.74 43.94 -2.83
CA TYR A 41 22.01 44.65 -3.86
C TYR A 41 22.93 45.73 -4.43
N ASP A 42 23.59 45.41 -5.54
CA ASP A 42 24.13 46.45 -6.40
C ASP A 42 23.16 46.59 -7.59
N ASP A 43 22.73 47.82 -7.83
CA ASP A 43 21.66 48.17 -8.78
C ASP A 43 22.18 47.95 -10.22
N SER A 44 22.13 46.70 -10.67
CA SER A 44 22.68 46.28 -11.96
C SER A 44 21.63 46.29 -13.06
N SER A 45 21.87 47.10 -14.10
CA SER A 45 20.99 47.25 -15.27
C SER A 45 20.70 45.94 -16.01
N PHE A 46 21.50 44.89 -15.80
CA PHE A 46 21.29 43.58 -16.40
C PHE A 46 20.04 42.89 -15.84
N CYS A 47 19.79 43.00 -14.54
CA CYS A 47 18.62 42.40 -13.90
C CYS A 47 17.36 43.27 -14.04
N ASP A 48 17.47 44.52 -14.50
CA ASP A 48 16.33 45.41 -14.76
C ASP A 48 15.38 44.88 -15.83
N ILE A 49 15.85 44.03 -16.74
CA ILE A 49 15.00 43.36 -17.74
C ILE A 49 13.88 42.57 -17.05
N LEU A 50 14.17 41.97 -15.89
CA LEU A 50 13.16 41.27 -15.09
C LEU A 50 12.11 42.26 -14.55
N ILE A 51 12.55 43.45 -14.10
CA ILE A 51 11.70 44.52 -13.56
C ILE A 51 10.76 45.08 -14.64
N ARG A 52 11.28 45.38 -15.84
CA ARG A 52 10.52 45.99 -16.94
C ARG A 52 9.47 45.07 -17.54
N SER A 53 9.61 43.75 -17.34
CA SER A 53 8.73 42.78 -17.99
C SER A 53 7.28 42.82 -17.47
N ASN A 54 6.98 43.44 -16.33
CA ASN A 54 5.67 43.49 -15.64
C ASN A 54 4.95 42.13 -15.42
N VAL A 55 5.51 41.02 -15.91
CA VAL A 55 4.99 39.65 -15.85
C VAL A 55 5.50 38.93 -14.60
N ILE A 56 6.63 39.40 -14.05
CA ILE A 56 7.47 38.68 -13.09
C ILE A 56 7.83 39.65 -11.96
N ASN A 57 7.19 39.49 -10.81
CA ASN A 57 7.49 40.30 -9.64
C ASN A 57 7.53 39.40 -8.38
N SER A 58 8.27 38.30 -8.44
CA SER A 58 8.70 37.64 -7.20
C SER A 58 10.06 38.24 -6.81
N ALA A 59 10.18 38.72 -5.57
CA ALA A 59 11.48 39.14 -5.02
C ALA A 59 12.56 38.05 -5.20
N THR A 60 12.12 36.79 -5.27
CA THR A 60 12.90 35.58 -5.52
C THR A 60 13.63 35.58 -6.86
N ASP A 61 12.95 35.86 -7.99
CA ASP A 61 13.60 35.85 -9.32
C ASP A 61 14.69 36.92 -9.40
N ARG A 62 14.43 38.10 -8.84
CA ARG A 62 15.41 39.20 -8.76
C ARG A 62 16.61 38.81 -7.91
N LYS A 63 16.37 38.25 -6.72
CA LYS A 63 17.43 37.75 -5.84
C LYS A 63 18.36 36.79 -6.58
N TYR A 64 17.80 35.79 -7.28
CA TYR A 64 18.63 34.82 -7.98
C TYR A 64 19.29 35.35 -9.26
N CYS A 65 18.73 36.39 -9.90
CA CYS A 65 19.42 37.13 -10.96
C CYS A 65 20.68 37.81 -10.45
N TYR A 66 20.58 38.55 -9.33
CA TYR A 66 21.74 39.22 -8.74
C TYR A 66 22.78 38.21 -8.26
N ASN A 67 22.36 37.12 -7.60
CA ASN A 67 23.26 36.06 -7.21
C ASN A 67 24.01 35.48 -8.42
N LEU A 68 23.29 35.17 -9.51
CA LEU A 68 23.88 34.68 -10.75
C LEU A 68 24.90 35.65 -11.32
N LEU A 69 24.60 36.96 -11.34
CA LEU A 69 25.52 37.99 -11.79
C LEU A 69 26.82 37.99 -10.98
N VAL A 70 26.73 37.97 -9.66
CA VAL A 70 27.90 37.95 -8.78
C VAL A 70 28.71 36.65 -8.95
N ILE A 71 28.04 35.50 -9.07
CA ILE A 71 28.68 34.21 -9.30
C ILE A 71 29.49 34.24 -10.60
N LEU A 72 28.90 34.73 -11.68
CA LEU A 72 29.53 34.78 -12.99
C LEU A 72 30.68 35.79 -13.06
N GLU A 73 30.56 36.94 -12.40
CA GLU A 73 31.68 37.89 -12.30
C GLU A 73 32.88 37.32 -11.52
N LYS A 74 32.64 36.44 -10.54
CA LYS A 74 33.67 35.78 -9.74
C LYS A 74 34.02 34.38 -10.24
N TRP A 75 33.60 34.01 -11.45
CA TRP A 75 33.63 32.62 -11.91
C TRP A 75 35.05 32.02 -11.95
N ASP A 76 36.04 32.76 -12.45
CA ASP A 76 37.44 32.30 -12.46
C ASP A 76 37.98 32.01 -11.06
N HIS A 77 37.60 32.83 -10.08
CA HIS A 77 38.00 32.64 -8.70
C HIS A 77 37.35 31.39 -8.10
N ILE A 78 36.06 31.17 -8.39
CA ILE A 78 35.33 29.97 -7.97
C ILE A 78 35.99 28.73 -8.58
N LEU A 79 36.28 28.72 -9.89
CA LEU A 79 36.97 27.62 -10.55
C LEU A 79 38.33 27.33 -9.89
N LYS A 80 39.10 28.37 -9.56
CA LYS A 80 40.40 28.22 -8.90
C LYS A 80 40.31 27.60 -7.50
N ILE A 81 39.26 27.88 -6.73
CA ILE A 81 39.04 27.28 -5.41
C ILE A 81 38.81 25.77 -5.54
N PHE A 82 38.00 25.36 -6.52
CA PHE A 82 37.55 23.97 -6.63
C PHE A 82 38.39 23.11 -7.57
N GLN A 83 39.36 23.67 -8.31
CA GLN A 83 40.15 22.97 -9.33
C GLN A 83 40.84 21.68 -8.85
N ALA A 84 41.15 21.56 -7.55
CA ALA A 84 41.79 20.39 -6.98
C ALA A 84 40.81 19.22 -6.73
N HIS A 85 39.51 19.49 -6.72
CA HIS A 85 38.48 18.54 -6.32
C HIS A 85 37.37 18.36 -7.36
N ILE A 86 37.13 19.37 -8.20
CA ILE A 86 36.07 19.38 -9.20
C ILE A 86 36.66 19.87 -10.53
N PRO A 87 36.52 19.09 -11.62
CA PRO A 87 36.88 19.55 -12.95
C PRO A 87 36.12 20.83 -13.36
N ALA A 88 36.77 21.74 -14.08
CA ALA A 88 36.19 23.04 -14.42
C ALA A 88 34.90 22.89 -15.25
N GLU A 89 34.84 21.92 -16.15
CA GLU A 89 33.68 21.58 -16.97
C GLU A 89 32.47 21.15 -16.12
N LYS A 90 32.71 20.50 -14.97
CA LYS A 90 31.66 20.08 -14.04
C LYS A 90 31.09 21.23 -13.23
N CYS A 91 31.92 22.21 -12.85
CA CYS A 91 31.47 23.38 -12.11
C CYS A 91 30.33 24.12 -12.83
N CYS A 92 30.43 24.28 -14.16
CA CYS A 92 29.38 24.95 -14.92
C CYS A 92 28.10 24.10 -15.01
N GLU A 93 28.23 22.78 -15.10
CA GLU A 93 27.09 21.86 -15.03
C GLU A 93 26.38 21.96 -13.67
N TYR A 94 27.13 21.99 -12.57
CA TYR A 94 26.60 22.17 -11.21
C TYR A 94 25.89 23.52 -11.05
N LEU A 95 26.44 24.61 -11.58
CA LEU A 95 25.78 25.92 -11.56
C LEU A 95 24.42 25.88 -12.27
N ASN A 96 24.34 25.15 -13.40
CA ASN A 96 23.09 24.94 -14.13
C ASN A 96 22.04 24.16 -13.31
N TYR A 97 22.44 23.10 -12.62
CA TYR A 97 21.54 22.40 -11.69
C TYR A 97 21.12 23.27 -10.51
N TRP A 98 22.04 24.06 -9.96
CA TRP A 98 21.78 24.95 -8.82
C TRP A 98 20.76 26.03 -9.15
N ILE A 99 20.96 26.80 -10.22
CA ILE A 99 20.06 27.90 -10.58
C ILE A 99 18.67 27.40 -10.97
N TYR A 100 18.59 26.26 -11.66
CA TYR A 100 17.31 25.67 -12.04
C TYR A 100 16.50 25.20 -10.82
N ASP A 101 17.18 24.65 -9.81
CA ASP A 101 16.61 24.30 -8.52
C ASP A 101 16.13 25.53 -7.72
N LYS A 102 16.86 26.66 -7.78
CA LYS A 102 16.48 27.89 -7.06
C LYS A 102 15.24 28.58 -7.61
N ILE A 103 14.99 28.46 -8.91
CA ILE A 103 13.81 29.04 -9.59
C ILE A 103 12.59 28.09 -9.50
N ASN A 104 12.77 26.93 -8.88
CA ASN A 104 11.72 25.94 -8.70
C ASN A 104 10.62 26.42 -7.73
N GLY A 105 9.39 25.96 -7.91
CA GLY A 105 8.22 26.45 -7.15
C GLY A 105 7.61 27.79 -7.62
N ASN A 106 8.13 28.41 -8.69
CA ASN A 106 7.55 29.61 -9.28
C ASN A 106 6.47 29.28 -10.34
N ARG A 107 5.26 29.83 -10.19
CA ARG A 107 4.14 29.68 -11.15
C ARG A 107 4.48 30.15 -12.59
N TYR A 108 5.50 30.98 -12.75
CA TYR A 108 6.00 31.48 -14.03
C TYR A 108 7.40 30.99 -14.38
N ARG A 109 7.86 29.87 -13.79
CA ARG A 109 9.21 29.30 -13.95
C ARG A 109 9.75 29.34 -15.38
N TYR A 110 8.96 28.91 -16.38
CA TYR A 110 9.40 28.94 -17.78
C TYR A 110 9.80 30.34 -18.26
N LYS A 111 8.98 31.35 -17.95
CA LYS A 111 9.26 32.75 -18.32
C LYS A 111 10.42 33.32 -17.51
N SER A 112 10.46 33.07 -16.19
CA SER A 112 11.57 33.49 -15.34
C SER A 112 12.90 32.93 -15.82
N MET A 113 12.94 31.64 -16.14
CA MET A 113 14.13 30.96 -16.64
C MET A 113 14.60 31.54 -17.99
N LYS A 114 13.67 31.79 -18.92
CA LYS A 114 14.00 32.41 -20.22
C LYS A 114 14.65 33.78 -20.06
N LEU A 115 14.15 34.60 -19.15
CA LEU A 115 14.74 35.91 -18.88
C LEU A 115 16.08 35.81 -18.16
N LEU A 116 16.21 34.93 -17.17
CA LEU A 116 17.48 34.67 -16.49
C LEU A 116 18.56 34.19 -17.46
N TYR A 117 18.22 33.30 -18.39
CA TYR A 117 19.13 32.84 -19.44
C TYR A 117 19.55 33.97 -20.38
N SER A 118 18.63 34.88 -20.70
CA SER A 118 18.98 36.07 -21.50
C SER A 118 19.98 36.96 -20.77
N VAL A 119 19.80 37.16 -19.46
CA VAL A 119 20.73 37.91 -18.62
C VAL A 119 22.09 37.19 -18.52
N TRP A 120 22.07 35.87 -18.32
CA TRP A 120 23.28 35.05 -18.27
C TRP A 120 24.11 35.19 -19.56
N ASP A 121 23.45 35.13 -20.72
CA ASP A 121 24.10 35.31 -22.01
C ASP A 121 24.72 36.71 -22.17
N MET A 122 24.04 37.75 -21.69
CA MET A 122 24.57 39.12 -21.70
C MET A 122 25.81 39.24 -20.83
N ILE A 123 25.79 38.68 -19.60
CA ILE A 123 26.94 38.71 -18.69
C ILE A 123 28.15 38.00 -19.31
N ASN A 124 27.95 36.81 -19.90
CA ASN A 124 29.03 36.08 -20.58
C ASN A 124 29.63 36.86 -21.76
N LYS A 125 28.83 37.66 -22.46
CA LYS A 125 29.28 38.43 -23.63
C LYS A 125 29.96 39.73 -23.24
N GLU A 126 29.40 40.45 -22.26
CA GLU A 126 29.75 41.85 -21.98
C GLU A 126 30.66 42.02 -20.75
N LYS A 127 30.48 41.19 -19.72
CA LYS A 127 31.19 41.31 -18.43
C LYS A 127 32.38 40.36 -18.32
N ILE A 128 32.19 39.10 -18.70
CA ILE A 128 33.24 38.07 -18.56
C ILE A 128 34.21 38.15 -19.73
N LYS A 129 35.41 38.67 -19.45
CA LYS A 129 36.53 38.77 -20.41
C LYS A 129 37.41 37.52 -20.47
N SER A 130 37.33 36.63 -19.47
CA SER A 130 38.12 35.41 -19.46
C SER A 130 37.58 34.37 -20.46
N ALA A 131 38.42 33.40 -20.80
CA ALA A 131 38.05 32.28 -21.65
C ALA A 131 37.10 31.29 -20.93
N ASN A 132 37.09 31.30 -19.59
CA ASN A 132 36.29 30.39 -18.77
C ASN A 132 34.85 30.88 -18.66
N LYS A 133 34.09 30.84 -19.75
CA LYS A 133 32.67 31.21 -19.73
C LYS A 133 31.82 30.01 -19.32
N CYS A 134 30.79 30.24 -18.51
CA CYS A 134 29.80 29.23 -18.17
C CYS A 134 28.47 29.57 -18.82
N TRP A 135 27.98 28.69 -19.71
CA TRP A 135 26.72 28.90 -20.42
C TRP A 135 25.57 28.16 -19.77
N HIS A 136 24.37 28.71 -19.90
CA HIS A 136 23.17 28.07 -19.37
C HIS A 136 22.79 26.83 -20.19
N LYS A 137 22.12 25.88 -19.52
CA LYS A 137 21.57 24.65 -20.06
C LYS A 137 20.09 24.61 -19.70
N ASN A 138 19.24 24.48 -20.72
CA ASN A 138 17.82 24.31 -20.50
C ASN A 138 17.48 22.82 -20.30
N PHE A 139 16.84 22.50 -19.18
CA PHE A 139 16.40 21.13 -18.90
C PHE A 139 15.02 20.79 -19.50
N ASN A 140 14.16 21.78 -19.75
CA ASN A 140 12.83 21.63 -20.34
C ASN A 140 11.93 20.50 -19.76
N ILE A 141 11.89 20.36 -18.44
CA ILE A 141 11.17 19.28 -17.73
C ILE A 141 10.36 19.85 -16.56
N SER A 142 9.43 19.06 -16.03
CA SER A 142 8.65 19.43 -14.84
C SER A 142 9.50 19.52 -13.58
N GLU A 143 8.93 20.09 -12.52
CA GLU A 143 9.58 20.22 -11.21
C GLU A 143 9.94 18.87 -10.59
N ASN A 144 8.98 17.93 -10.57
CA ASN A 144 9.20 16.60 -10.01
C ASN A 144 10.23 15.80 -10.81
N GLU A 145 10.18 15.88 -12.14
CA GLU A 145 11.16 15.24 -13.02
C GLU A 145 12.56 15.83 -12.80
N PHE A 146 12.68 17.15 -12.70
CA PHE A 146 13.96 17.79 -12.43
C PHE A 146 14.55 17.38 -11.09
N LYS A 147 13.74 17.33 -10.03
CA LYS A 147 14.20 16.91 -8.71
C LYS A 147 14.82 15.53 -8.76
N ARG A 148 14.12 14.55 -9.36
CA ARG A 148 14.61 13.16 -9.52
C ARG A 148 15.87 13.09 -10.39
N LYS A 149 15.89 13.83 -11.51
CA LYS A 149 17.07 13.94 -12.40
C LYS A 149 18.28 14.48 -11.64
N LYS A 150 18.10 15.57 -10.89
CA LYS A 150 19.14 16.20 -10.07
C LYS A 150 19.62 15.26 -8.96
N ASP A 151 18.71 14.62 -8.23
CA ASP A 151 19.06 13.71 -7.13
C ASP A 151 19.94 12.55 -7.64
N LEU A 152 19.55 11.92 -8.76
CA LEU A 152 20.33 10.85 -9.39
C LEU A 152 21.68 11.36 -9.92
N TYR A 153 21.70 12.54 -10.54
CA TYR A 153 22.93 13.18 -11.01
C TYR A 153 23.91 13.45 -9.86
N VAL A 154 23.43 14.07 -8.77
CA VAL A 154 24.25 14.35 -7.57
C VAL A 154 24.81 13.06 -6.99
N PHE A 155 24.00 12.00 -6.89
CA PHE A 155 24.48 10.70 -6.44
C PHE A 155 25.63 10.16 -7.30
N LEU A 156 25.50 10.24 -8.63
CA LEU A 156 26.54 9.80 -9.55
C LEU A 156 27.85 10.56 -9.33
N GLU A 157 27.79 11.87 -9.11
CA GLU A 157 28.96 12.70 -8.85
C GLU A 157 29.61 12.38 -7.49
N LEU A 158 28.80 12.10 -6.46
CA LEU A 158 29.28 11.86 -5.10
C LEU A 158 29.83 10.44 -4.88
N TYR A 159 29.38 9.46 -5.66
CA TYR A 159 29.66 8.04 -5.42
C TYR A 159 31.16 7.72 -5.27
N ASP A 160 32.04 8.25 -6.13
CA ASP A 160 33.47 7.90 -6.07
C ASP A 160 34.15 8.48 -4.82
N THR A 161 33.59 9.55 -4.24
CA THR A 161 34.05 10.10 -2.97
C THR A 161 33.51 9.27 -1.81
N ILE A 162 32.24 8.85 -1.86
CA ILE A 162 31.66 7.91 -0.90
C ILE A 162 32.47 6.61 -0.87
N LYS A 163 32.78 6.05 -2.04
CA LYS A 163 33.58 4.83 -2.16
C LYS A 163 34.95 4.98 -1.49
N ARG A 164 35.67 6.08 -1.76
CA ARG A 164 36.96 6.37 -1.12
C ARG A 164 36.84 6.48 0.40
N SER A 165 35.75 7.06 0.91
CA SER A 165 35.55 7.18 2.36
C SER A 165 35.41 5.83 3.07
N TRP A 166 34.89 4.81 2.39
CA TRP A 166 34.78 3.45 2.96
C TRP A 166 36.12 2.76 3.20
N ASP A 167 37.16 3.12 2.46
CA ASP A 167 38.49 2.53 2.64
C ASP A 167 39.13 2.94 3.99
N TYR A 168 38.59 3.98 4.63
CA TYR A 168 39.11 4.55 5.88
C TYR A 168 38.18 4.34 7.10
N MET A 169 37.05 3.66 6.96
CA MET A 169 36.03 3.52 8.02
C MET A 169 35.83 2.07 8.50
N SER A 170 35.39 1.91 9.75
CA SER A 170 34.97 0.62 10.31
C SER A 170 33.63 0.15 9.75
N ASN A 171 33.37 -1.16 9.73
CA ASN A 171 32.15 -1.72 9.12
C ASN A 171 30.83 -1.21 9.75
N SER A 172 30.81 -0.84 11.03
CA SER A 172 29.61 -0.34 11.73
C SER A 172 29.21 1.10 11.34
N SER A 173 30.15 1.89 10.80
CA SER A 173 29.93 3.26 10.31
C SER A 173 29.33 3.34 8.89
N ASN A 174 29.15 2.20 8.21
CA ASN A 174 28.74 2.19 6.79
C ASN A 174 27.22 2.30 6.58
N LYS A 175 26.40 2.11 7.62
CA LYS A 175 24.94 2.08 7.48
C LYS A 175 24.35 3.33 6.82
N PRO A 176 24.67 4.58 7.22
CA PRO A 176 24.11 5.77 6.57
C PRO A 176 24.46 5.87 5.08
N TYR A 177 25.65 5.41 4.68
CA TYR A 177 26.04 5.37 3.26
C TYR A 177 25.29 4.29 2.49
N CYS A 178 25.12 3.11 3.09
CA CYS A 178 24.34 2.04 2.49
C CYS A 178 22.87 2.45 2.33
N ASP A 179 22.29 3.15 3.30
CA ASP A 179 20.94 3.70 3.20
C ASP A 179 20.86 4.73 2.07
N TYR A 180 21.80 5.69 2.00
CA TYR A 180 21.87 6.68 0.91
C TYR A 180 22.03 6.03 -0.47
N ILE A 181 22.90 5.03 -0.61
CA ILE A 181 23.08 4.28 -1.87
C ILE A 181 21.81 3.54 -2.22
N LYS A 182 21.20 2.85 -1.25
CA LYS A 182 19.95 2.10 -1.44
C LYS A 182 18.84 3.02 -1.95
N ASP A 183 18.67 4.19 -1.36
CA ASP A 183 17.65 5.16 -1.78
C ASP A 183 17.89 5.67 -3.21
N ASN A 184 19.14 5.89 -3.62
CA ASN A 184 19.45 6.28 -4.99
C ASN A 184 19.29 5.13 -6.00
N PHE A 185 19.53 3.89 -5.59
CA PHE A 185 19.22 2.71 -6.39
C PHE A 185 17.69 2.52 -6.57
N LYS A 186 16.90 2.78 -5.52
CA LYS A 186 15.42 2.83 -5.61
C LYS A 186 14.95 3.92 -6.55
N LEU A 187 15.58 5.11 -6.48
CA LEU A 187 15.29 6.22 -7.37
C LEU A 187 15.58 5.84 -8.83
N TYR A 188 16.77 5.32 -9.13
CA TYR A 188 17.12 4.81 -10.45
C TYR A 188 16.11 3.78 -10.95
N TYR A 189 15.78 2.77 -10.12
CA TYR A 189 14.81 1.73 -10.48
C TYR A 189 13.46 2.34 -10.87
N SER A 190 12.94 3.28 -10.08
CA SER A 190 11.68 3.96 -10.36
C SER A 190 11.73 4.74 -11.68
N MET A 191 12.83 5.43 -11.97
CA MET A 191 13.02 6.22 -13.19
C MET A 191 13.13 5.32 -14.41
N LYS A 192 13.90 4.22 -14.31
CA LYS A 192 14.08 3.23 -15.38
C LYS A 192 12.78 2.53 -15.72
N HIS A 193 12.03 2.08 -14.70
CA HIS A 193 10.74 1.44 -14.88
C HIS A 193 9.70 2.41 -15.44
N GLU A 194 9.69 3.67 -15.02
CA GLU A 194 8.84 4.70 -15.64
C GLU A 194 9.16 4.88 -17.12
N GLN A 195 10.44 4.97 -17.46
CA GLN A 195 10.90 5.15 -18.83
C GLN A 195 10.54 3.95 -19.72
N ASP A 196 10.96 2.74 -19.32
CA ASP A 196 10.86 1.53 -20.14
C ASP A 196 9.42 1.00 -20.23
N ILE A 197 8.64 1.14 -19.16
CA ILE A 197 7.33 0.45 -19.02
C ILE A 197 6.16 1.42 -19.20
N CYS A 198 6.31 2.69 -18.80
CA CYS A 198 5.23 3.69 -18.89
C CYS A 198 5.31 4.55 -20.15
N GLY A 199 6.40 4.46 -20.93
CA GLY A 199 6.58 5.17 -22.18
C GLY A 199 7.07 6.62 -22.04
N ASN A 200 7.60 7.03 -20.88
CA ASN A 200 8.16 8.37 -20.66
C ASN A 200 9.63 8.45 -21.12
N PHE A 201 9.88 8.13 -22.40
CA PHE A 201 11.19 7.71 -22.93
C PHE A 201 12.33 8.76 -22.93
N SER A 202 12.06 10.04 -22.71
CA SER A 202 13.03 11.10 -23.08
C SER A 202 13.67 11.87 -21.92
N VAL A 203 13.14 11.81 -20.70
CA VAL A 203 13.53 12.79 -19.66
C VAL A 203 14.80 12.41 -18.90
N TYR A 204 15.06 11.11 -18.72
CA TYR A 204 16.12 10.59 -17.83
C TYR A 204 17.22 9.80 -18.55
N THR A 205 17.17 9.71 -19.89
CA THR A 205 18.02 8.80 -20.67
C THR A 205 19.50 8.93 -20.34
N ASP A 206 20.00 10.16 -20.25
CA ASP A 206 21.42 10.42 -19.98
C ASP A 206 21.84 9.94 -18.58
N GLU A 207 21.04 10.22 -17.55
CA GLU A 207 21.34 9.82 -16.17
C GLU A 207 21.22 8.31 -15.98
N LEU A 208 20.23 7.68 -16.60
CA LEU A 208 20.06 6.23 -16.54
C LEU A 208 21.23 5.50 -17.20
N LEU A 209 21.66 5.95 -18.40
CA LEU A 209 22.84 5.40 -19.08
C LEU A 209 24.13 5.62 -18.27
N ALA A 210 24.29 6.80 -17.68
CA ALA A 210 25.42 7.10 -16.82
C ALA A 210 25.45 6.20 -15.57
N PHE A 211 24.29 5.95 -14.97
CA PHE A 211 24.15 5.05 -13.83
C PHE A 211 24.48 3.61 -14.20
N GLU A 212 23.88 3.08 -15.26
CA GLU A 212 24.18 1.73 -15.77
C GLU A 212 25.67 1.54 -16.00
N LYS A 213 26.29 2.47 -16.74
CA LYS A 213 27.73 2.45 -17.01
C LYS A 213 28.57 2.48 -15.74
N LYS A 214 28.13 3.23 -14.71
CA LYS A 214 28.92 3.43 -13.49
C LYS A 214 28.83 2.26 -12.52
N PHE A 215 27.70 1.54 -12.48
CA PHE A 215 27.41 0.57 -11.43
C PHE A 215 27.30 -0.89 -11.87
N LYS A 216 27.07 -1.16 -13.16
CA LYS A 216 26.85 -2.54 -13.66
C LYS A 216 27.95 -3.52 -13.27
N ASP A 217 29.20 -3.09 -13.28
CA ASP A 217 30.40 -3.86 -12.91
C ASP A 217 30.79 -3.76 -11.42
N LYS A 218 30.09 -2.92 -10.63
CA LYS A 218 30.40 -2.65 -9.21
C LYS A 218 29.38 -3.24 -8.23
N LEU A 219 28.36 -3.92 -8.73
CA LEU A 219 27.28 -4.53 -7.94
C LEU A 219 27.77 -5.51 -6.88
N THR A 220 28.71 -6.38 -7.23
CA THR A 220 29.28 -7.38 -6.31
C THR A 220 29.95 -6.68 -5.13
N PHE A 221 30.84 -5.70 -5.42
CA PHE A 221 31.51 -4.90 -4.40
C PHE A 221 30.51 -4.16 -3.50
N LEU A 222 29.48 -3.56 -4.09
CA LEU A 222 28.44 -2.85 -3.34
C LEU A 222 27.63 -3.77 -2.45
N SER A 223 27.31 -4.97 -2.93
CA SER A 223 26.57 -5.97 -2.15
C SER A 223 27.39 -6.51 -1.00
N GLU A 224 28.71 -6.68 -1.16
CA GLU A 224 29.60 -7.05 -0.06
C GLU A 224 29.70 -5.95 1.00
N LYS A 225 29.75 -4.68 0.60
CA LYS A 225 29.81 -3.53 1.52
C LYS A 225 28.46 -3.20 2.17
N CYS A 226 27.37 -3.49 1.48
CA CYS A 226 25.99 -3.20 1.89
C CYS A 226 25.10 -4.45 1.74
N PRO A 227 25.28 -5.50 2.56
CA PRO A 227 24.59 -6.79 2.38
C PRO A 227 23.05 -6.71 2.47
N ASP A 228 22.50 -5.82 3.29
CA ASP A 228 21.05 -5.72 3.53
C ASP A 228 20.28 -4.83 2.52
N SER A 229 20.90 -4.46 1.40
CA SER A 229 20.40 -3.39 0.53
C SER A 229 19.73 -3.86 -0.77
N ASN A 230 19.78 -5.17 -1.11
CA ASN A 230 19.16 -5.75 -2.31
C ASN A 230 19.55 -5.07 -3.65
N LEU A 231 20.73 -4.46 -3.74
CA LEU A 231 21.16 -3.66 -4.90
C LEU A 231 21.24 -4.48 -6.20
N ASN A 232 21.55 -5.77 -6.11
CA ASN A 232 21.65 -6.67 -7.27
C ASN A 232 20.32 -6.82 -8.03
N MET A 233 19.18 -6.52 -7.39
CA MET A 233 17.86 -6.64 -8.03
C MET A 233 17.60 -5.56 -9.07
N VAL A 234 18.36 -4.46 -9.04
CA VAL A 234 18.14 -3.29 -9.90
C VAL A 234 18.41 -3.57 -11.38
N PHE A 235 19.35 -4.46 -11.69
CA PHE A 235 19.71 -4.80 -13.08
C PHE A 235 19.25 -6.21 -13.50
N ASN A 236 18.96 -7.10 -12.55
CA ASN A 236 18.60 -8.51 -12.81
C ASN A 236 17.08 -8.73 -13.00
N ARG A 237 16.44 -7.94 -13.85
CA ARG A 237 15.13 -8.30 -14.42
C ARG A 237 15.14 -8.08 -15.93
N SER A 238 15.89 -8.92 -16.63
CA SER A 238 15.40 -9.36 -17.93
C SER A 238 13.95 -9.82 -17.78
N VAL A 239 13.10 -9.40 -18.71
CA VAL A 239 11.64 -9.48 -18.67
C VAL A 239 11.07 -10.92 -18.61
N ASN A 240 11.89 -11.96 -18.45
CA ASN A 240 11.48 -13.36 -18.35
C ASN A 240 12.20 -14.05 -17.18
N GLU A 241 11.53 -14.21 -16.05
CA GLU A 241 11.57 -15.42 -15.23
C GLU A 241 10.53 -15.32 -14.11
N THR A 242 9.62 -16.29 -14.14
CA THR A 242 8.74 -16.72 -13.07
C THR A 242 9.49 -16.82 -11.74
N THR A 243 9.14 -15.95 -10.79
CA THR A 243 9.18 -16.28 -9.36
C THR A 243 7.78 -16.13 -8.80
N THR A 244 6.89 -16.98 -9.31
CA THR A 244 5.75 -17.51 -8.56
C THR A 244 5.97 -19.01 -8.42
N SER A 245 7.01 -19.33 -7.67
CA SER A 245 7.21 -20.53 -6.87
C SER A 245 8.62 -20.35 -6.30
N LEU A 246 8.74 -20.31 -4.96
CA LEU A 246 10.01 -20.68 -4.34
C LEU A 246 10.45 -21.99 -5.00
N SER A 247 11.69 -22.08 -5.48
CA SER A 247 12.21 -23.38 -5.91
C SER A 247 12.19 -24.29 -4.68
N ASN A 248 11.88 -25.57 -4.88
CA ASN A 248 11.87 -26.57 -3.80
C ASN A 248 13.24 -26.71 -3.09
N GLU A 249 14.29 -26.04 -3.60
CA GLU A 249 15.63 -26.00 -2.99
C GLU A 249 15.75 -24.94 -1.89
N ASP A 250 15.01 -23.83 -1.97
CA ASP A 250 15.02 -22.78 -0.95
C ASP A 250 14.21 -23.17 0.30
N GLU A 251 13.15 -23.97 0.15
CA GLU A 251 12.43 -24.58 1.27
C GLU A 251 13.30 -25.59 2.05
N ALA A 252 14.19 -26.32 1.36
CA ALA A 252 15.11 -27.27 1.99
C ALA A 252 16.24 -26.59 2.79
N LEU A 253 16.62 -25.36 2.41
CA LEU A 253 17.63 -24.56 3.13
C LEU A 253 17.06 -23.89 4.39
N LEU A 254 15.79 -23.51 4.38
CA LEU A 254 15.07 -23.00 5.56
C LEU A 254 14.79 -24.12 6.58
N GLN A 255 14.41 -25.32 6.12
CA GLN A 255 14.22 -26.49 6.99
C GLN A 255 15.50 -26.90 7.73
N ARG A 256 16.68 -26.74 7.13
CA ARG A 256 17.97 -27.01 7.82
C ARG A 256 18.27 -26.01 8.94
N LYS A 257 17.90 -24.74 8.75
CA LYS A 257 18.11 -23.69 9.77
C LYS A 257 17.17 -23.85 10.97
N ASP A 258 15.94 -24.30 10.73
CA ASP A 258 14.98 -24.61 11.82
C ASP A 258 15.37 -25.88 12.58
N SER A 259 16.02 -26.84 11.91
CA SER A 259 16.55 -28.07 12.52
C SER A 259 17.73 -27.82 13.47
N GLU A 260 18.58 -26.81 13.18
CA GLU A 260 19.71 -26.45 14.05
C GLU A 260 19.31 -25.63 15.29
N LEU A 261 18.16 -24.92 15.25
CA LEU A 261 17.64 -24.16 16.39
C LEU A 261 16.79 -25.01 17.36
N SER A 262 16.27 -26.15 16.92
CA SER A 262 15.46 -27.08 17.73
C SER A 262 16.30 -28.00 18.66
N ALA A 263 17.62 -28.05 18.49
CA ALA A 263 18.50 -28.87 19.33
C ALA A 263 18.71 -28.36 20.77
N LYS A 264 18.03 -27.29 21.20
CA LYS A 264 18.06 -26.79 22.58
C LYS A 264 16.67 -26.38 23.07
N GLY A 265 15.90 -27.36 23.53
CA GLY A 265 14.72 -27.09 24.36
C GLY A 265 13.73 -28.25 24.33
N SER A 266 13.82 -29.16 25.30
CA SER A 266 12.84 -30.23 25.51
C SER A 266 11.48 -29.64 25.89
N PHE A 267 10.47 -29.82 25.04
CA PHE A 267 9.06 -29.84 25.44
C PHE A 267 8.35 -30.96 24.65
N VAL A 268 7.54 -31.72 25.38
CA VAL A 268 6.88 -32.95 24.97
C VAL A 268 6.01 -32.74 23.72
N GLU A 269 6.23 -33.56 22.68
CA GLU A 269 5.39 -33.62 21.49
C GLU A 269 3.96 -34.07 21.83
N VAL A 270 3.00 -33.22 21.47
CA VAL A 270 1.62 -33.65 21.18
C VAL A 270 1.42 -33.35 19.70
N GLU A 271 1.24 -34.41 18.90
CA GLU A 271 1.03 -34.36 17.45
C GLU A 271 -0.17 -33.46 17.06
N PRO A 272 -0.04 -32.56 16.06
CA PRO A 272 -1.18 -31.99 15.37
C PRO A 272 -1.52 -32.86 14.15
N ASN A 273 -2.56 -33.67 14.28
CA ASN A 273 -3.23 -34.33 13.16
C ASN A 273 -4.06 -33.29 12.39
N GLN A 274 -3.47 -32.66 11.38
CA GLN A 274 -4.21 -31.96 10.32
C GLN A 274 -3.67 -32.40 8.96
N LYS A 275 -4.25 -33.49 8.46
CA LYS A 275 -4.14 -33.95 7.07
C LYS A 275 -4.63 -32.80 6.17
N THR A 276 -3.71 -32.20 5.42
CA THR A 276 -4.02 -31.29 4.31
C THR A 276 -4.90 -32.04 3.31
N LEU A 277 -6.21 -31.81 3.37
CA LEU A 277 -7.19 -32.36 2.42
C LEU A 277 -6.72 -32.00 1.00
N GLU A 278 -6.58 -32.99 0.12
CA GLU A 278 -6.25 -32.78 -1.30
C GLU A 278 -7.26 -31.81 -1.93
N LYS A 279 -6.85 -30.54 -2.04
CA LYS A 279 -7.65 -29.39 -2.41
C LYS A 279 -8.07 -29.37 -3.90
N THR A 280 -7.79 -30.42 -4.65
CA THR A 280 -7.78 -30.40 -6.12
C THR A 280 -9.11 -30.76 -6.79
N ASP A 281 -9.91 -31.69 -6.26
CA ASP A 281 -11.06 -32.21 -7.03
C ASP A 281 -12.32 -31.34 -6.88
N VAL A 282 -12.64 -30.91 -5.65
CA VAL A 282 -13.85 -30.10 -5.39
C VAL A 282 -13.65 -28.65 -5.86
N SER A 283 -12.47 -28.05 -5.63
CA SER A 283 -12.16 -26.67 -6.06
C SER A 283 -12.28 -26.47 -7.57
N GLN A 284 -11.91 -27.49 -8.34
CA GLN A 284 -12.05 -27.49 -9.80
C GLN A 284 -13.51 -27.49 -10.25
N GLN A 285 -14.37 -28.29 -9.61
CA GLN A 285 -15.80 -28.34 -9.95
C GLN A 285 -16.58 -27.09 -9.54
N LEU A 286 -16.18 -26.41 -8.47
CA LEU A 286 -16.76 -25.11 -8.10
C LEU A 286 -16.51 -24.05 -9.18
N GLY A 287 -15.50 -24.24 -10.03
CA GLY A 287 -15.17 -23.34 -11.14
C GLY A 287 -14.44 -22.07 -10.71
N ALA A 288 -14.20 -21.84 -9.42
CA ALA A 288 -13.52 -20.68 -8.86
C ALA A 288 -12.04 -20.61 -9.28
N ASP A 289 -11.36 -21.75 -9.37
CA ASP A 289 -9.96 -21.86 -9.79
C ASP A 289 -9.69 -21.19 -11.15
N GLU A 290 -10.62 -21.31 -12.10
CA GLU A 290 -10.49 -20.69 -13.42
C GLU A 290 -10.51 -19.15 -13.32
N LYS A 291 -11.37 -18.60 -12.44
CA LYS A 291 -11.50 -17.15 -12.23
C LYS A 291 -10.22 -16.61 -11.61
N TYR A 292 -9.70 -17.27 -10.57
CA TYR A 292 -8.43 -16.90 -9.95
C TYR A 292 -7.24 -17.05 -10.91
N LYS A 293 -7.22 -18.06 -11.78
CA LYS A 293 -6.21 -18.19 -12.85
C LYS A 293 -6.26 -17.02 -13.83
N LYS A 294 -7.46 -16.55 -14.23
CA LYS A 294 -7.62 -15.35 -15.08
C LYS A 294 -7.05 -14.11 -14.37
N LEU A 295 -7.40 -13.90 -13.10
CA LEU A 295 -6.89 -12.80 -12.27
C LEU A 295 -5.36 -12.84 -12.05
N ASN A 296 -4.74 -14.01 -12.16
CA ASN A 296 -3.29 -14.20 -11.96
C ASN A 296 -2.42 -14.03 -13.22
N ARG A 297 -3.01 -13.83 -14.41
CA ARG A 297 -2.25 -13.65 -15.67
C ARG A 297 -1.25 -12.49 -15.57
N ASN A 298 -0.20 -12.52 -16.42
CA ASN A 298 0.90 -11.52 -16.45
C ASN A 298 0.96 -10.72 -17.76
N ASP A 299 -0.15 -10.68 -18.50
CA ASP A 299 -0.27 -10.21 -19.89
C ASP A 299 -0.23 -8.69 -20.10
N THR A 300 -0.27 -7.86 -19.05
CA THR A 300 -0.46 -6.39 -19.18
C THR A 300 0.42 -5.57 -18.24
N LYS A 301 1.74 -5.83 -18.25
CA LYS A 301 2.70 -5.04 -17.45
C LYS A 301 2.69 -3.53 -17.77
N TYR A 302 2.25 -3.13 -18.96
CA TYR A 302 2.54 -1.79 -19.51
C TYR A 302 1.36 -0.80 -19.49
N LYS A 303 0.11 -1.27 -19.63
CA LYS A 303 -1.07 -0.41 -19.91
C LYS A 303 -1.48 0.52 -18.75
N TYR A 304 -1.09 0.20 -17.50
CA TYR A 304 -1.64 0.84 -16.31
C TYR A 304 -0.61 1.41 -15.33
N CYS A 305 0.60 1.66 -15.79
CA CYS A 305 1.71 1.96 -14.87
C CYS A 305 1.57 3.28 -14.10
N LYS A 306 0.83 4.26 -14.63
CA LYS A 306 0.57 5.55 -13.96
C LYS A 306 -0.06 5.42 -12.56
N TYR A 307 -0.75 4.32 -12.29
CA TYR A 307 -1.36 4.07 -10.97
C TYR A 307 -0.35 3.54 -9.96
N CYS A 308 0.77 2.99 -10.43
CA CYS A 308 1.78 2.31 -9.64
C CYS A 308 3.09 3.09 -9.46
N GLU A 309 3.20 4.32 -9.98
CA GLU A 309 4.40 5.16 -9.87
C GLU A 309 4.92 5.27 -8.43
N GLY A 310 4.03 5.51 -7.47
CA GLY A 310 4.36 5.61 -6.04
C GLY A 310 4.77 4.27 -5.39
N ILE A 311 4.54 3.14 -6.06
CA ILE A 311 4.90 1.80 -5.61
C ILE A 311 6.29 1.39 -6.11
N LEU A 312 6.76 1.93 -7.24
CA LEU A 312 8.03 1.53 -7.87
C LEU A 312 9.23 1.62 -6.92
N THR A 313 9.25 2.64 -6.05
CA THR A 313 10.34 2.85 -5.08
C THR A 313 10.39 1.77 -3.98
N LEU A 314 9.33 0.99 -3.82
CA LEU A 314 9.22 -0.07 -2.81
C LEU A 314 9.72 -1.42 -3.32
N GLU A 315 10.05 -1.55 -4.62
CA GLU A 315 10.43 -2.83 -5.22
C GLU A 315 11.62 -3.50 -4.54
N MET A 316 12.62 -2.71 -4.14
CA MET A 316 13.82 -3.26 -3.49
C MET A 316 13.56 -3.76 -2.07
N ASP A 317 12.56 -3.20 -1.38
CA ASP A 317 12.15 -3.64 -0.05
C ASP A 317 11.13 -4.78 -0.13
N TYR A 318 10.30 -4.80 -1.19
CA TYR A 318 9.25 -5.77 -1.43
C TYR A 318 9.30 -6.26 -2.90
N PRO A 319 10.21 -7.19 -3.22
CA PRO A 319 10.35 -7.71 -4.57
C PRO A 319 9.04 -8.27 -5.11
N GLY A 320 8.67 -7.85 -6.32
CA GLY A 320 7.44 -8.23 -7.00
C GLY A 320 6.29 -7.24 -6.82
N ILE A 321 6.43 -6.22 -5.96
CA ILE A 321 5.33 -5.31 -5.62
C ILE A 321 4.84 -4.48 -6.81
N SER A 322 5.74 -4.06 -7.70
CA SER A 322 5.36 -3.30 -8.90
C SER A 322 4.53 -4.15 -9.86
N VAL A 323 4.90 -5.43 -10.01
CA VAL A 323 4.14 -6.40 -10.82
C VAL A 323 2.77 -6.67 -10.18
N PHE A 324 2.73 -6.81 -8.86
CA PHE A 324 1.47 -7.01 -8.14
C PHE A 324 0.55 -5.80 -8.26
N CYS A 325 1.07 -4.58 -8.10
CA CYS A 325 0.32 -3.35 -8.32
C CYS A 325 -0.27 -3.27 -9.74
N ALA A 326 0.51 -3.64 -10.75
CA ALA A 326 0.03 -3.70 -12.13
C ALA A 326 -1.12 -4.71 -12.30
N LYS A 327 -1.03 -5.89 -11.66
CA LYS A 327 -2.13 -6.88 -11.64
C LYS A 327 -3.39 -6.34 -10.97
N ILE A 328 -3.27 -5.71 -9.81
CA ILE A 328 -4.41 -5.07 -9.11
C ILE A 328 -5.09 -4.09 -10.07
N THR A 329 -4.29 -3.27 -10.74
CA THR A 329 -4.82 -2.23 -11.62
C THR A 329 -5.52 -2.80 -12.84
N ARG A 330 -4.91 -3.78 -13.52
CA ARG A 330 -5.54 -4.50 -14.63
C ARG A 330 -6.83 -5.16 -14.15
N ASN A 331 -6.76 -5.92 -13.06
CA ASN A 331 -7.91 -6.70 -12.58
C ASN A 331 -9.09 -5.81 -12.23
N LEU A 332 -8.89 -4.60 -11.71
CA LEU A 332 -9.98 -3.65 -11.47
C LEU A 332 -10.51 -3.02 -12.77
N LYS A 333 -9.64 -2.59 -13.68
CA LYS A 333 -10.05 -1.89 -14.92
C LYS A 333 -10.69 -2.82 -15.96
N ASP A 334 -10.17 -4.05 -16.07
CA ASP A 334 -10.55 -5.04 -17.08
C ASP A 334 -11.41 -6.16 -16.49
N LEU A 335 -11.90 -6.01 -15.25
CA LEU A 335 -12.60 -7.07 -14.50
C LEU A 335 -13.77 -7.68 -15.28
N SER A 336 -14.58 -6.80 -15.90
CA SER A 336 -15.77 -7.19 -16.65
C SER A 336 -15.43 -8.09 -17.84
N ASP A 337 -14.35 -7.77 -18.55
CA ASP A 337 -13.93 -8.53 -19.74
C ASP A 337 -13.25 -9.84 -19.31
N MET A 338 -12.39 -9.76 -18.28
CA MET A 338 -11.66 -10.90 -17.75
C MET A 338 -12.58 -11.97 -17.17
N LEU A 339 -13.63 -11.56 -16.45
CA LEU A 339 -14.63 -12.44 -15.83
C LEU A 339 -15.99 -12.31 -16.51
N SER A 340 -15.99 -12.27 -17.85
CA SER A 340 -17.20 -12.19 -18.67
C SER A 340 -18.13 -13.39 -18.52
N ASP A 341 -17.61 -14.54 -18.06
CA ASP A 341 -18.38 -15.73 -17.71
C ASP A 341 -19.16 -15.62 -16.39
N VAL A 342 -18.92 -14.57 -15.60
CA VAL A 342 -19.65 -14.26 -14.37
C VAL A 342 -20.70 -13.19 -14.67
N SER A 343 -21.97 -13.48 -14.43
CA SER A 343 -23.09 -12.63 -14.88
C SER A 343 -23.18 -11.27 -14.18
N HIS A 344 -23.02 -11.24 -12.85
CA HIS A 344 -23.24 -10.03 -12.06
C HIS A 344 -21.93 -9.34 -11.69
N HIS A 345 -21.90 -8.01 -11.78
CA HIS A 345 -20.73 -7.20 -11.43
C HIS A 345 -20.27 -7.42 -9.99
N ASN A 346 -21.21 -7.48 -9.03
CA ASN A 346 -20.88 -7.73 -7.62
C ASN A 346 -20.19 -9.08 -7.39
N ASP A 347 -20.56 -10.11 -8.16
CA ASP A 347 -19.91 -11.43 -8.08
C ASP A 347 -18.49 -11.38 -8.65
N ARG A 348 -18.29 -10.64 -9.75
CA ARG A 348 -16.93 -10.40 -10.28
C ARG A 348 -16.08 -9.67 -9.24
N CYS A 349 -16.66 -8.68 -8.56
CA CYS A 349 -16.00 -7.96 -7.50
C CYS A 349 -15.65 -8.87 -6.32
N SER A 350 -16.54 -9.76 -5.87
CA SER A 350 -16.24 -10.67 -4.78
C SER A 350 -15.07 -11.62 -5.12
N TYR A 351 -15.02 -12.16 -6.34
CA TYR A 351 -13.84 -12.91 -6.82
C TYR A 351 -12.56 -12.06 -6.77
N PHE A 352 -12.62 -10.81 -7.22
CA PHE A 352 -11.48 -9.89 -7.14
C PHE A 352 -11.04 -9.63 -5.70
N VAL A 353 -11.97 -9.38 -4.77
CA VAL A 353 -11.65 -9.11 -3.35
C VAL A 353 -10.96 -10.31 -2.70
N HIS A 354 -11.50 -11.52 -2.88
CA HIS A 354 -10.89 -12.73 -2.33
C HIS A 354 -9.54 -13.04 -2.96
N TRP A 355 -9.37 -12.76 -4.25
CA TRP A 355 -8.06 -12.84 -4.91
C TRP A 355 -7.07 -11.83 -4.32
N LEU A 356 -7.47 -10.57 -4.19
CA LEU A 356 -6.63 -9.48 -3.70
C LEU A 356 -6.06 -9.80 -2.32
N TYR A 357 -6.92 -10.22 -1.38
CA TYR A 357 -6.46 -10.54 -0.02
C TYR A 357 -5.62 -11.81 0.05
N ASP A 358 -5.95 -12.85 -0.72
CA ASP A 358 -5.12 -14.06 -0.79
C ASP A 358 -3.70 -13.74 -1.28
N GLU A 359 -3.56 -12.88 -2.31
CA GLU A 359 -2.25 -12.43 -2.80
C GLU A 359 -1.54 -11.50 -1.82
N LEU A 360 -2.26 -10.59 -1.14
CA LEU A 360 -1.69 -9.74 -0.09
C LEU A 360 -1.11 -10.59 1.06
N PHE A 361 -1.86 -11.59 1.54
CA PHE A 361 -1.37 -12.44 2.64
C PHE A 361 -0.18 -13.32 2.23
N LYS A 362 -0.11 -13.77 0.97
CA LYS A 362 1.07 -14.47 0.44
C LYS A 362 2.28 -13.55 0.41
N MET A 363 2.10 -12.33 -0.10
CA MET A 363 3.18 -11.36 -0.25
C MET A 363 3.74 -10.88 1.10
N PHE A 364 2.89 -10.75 2.12
CA PHE A 364 3.24 -10.26 3.44
C PHE A 364 3.16 -11.36 4.52
N SER A 365 3.40 -12.62 4.16
CA SER A 365 3.22 -13.79 5.04
C SER A 365 3.90 -13.63 6.41
N ASN A 366 5.15 -13.17 6.43
CA ASN A 366 5.95 -12.92 7.63
C ASN A 366 5.39 -11.84 8.57
N HIS A 367 4.48 -11.00 8.08
CA HIS A 367 3.88 -9.88 8.81
C HIS A 367 2.36 -9.90 8.76
N SER A 368 1.76 -11.03 8.37
CA SER A 368 0.32 -11.16 8.11
C SER A 368 -0.57 -10.69 9.27
N LYS A 369 -0.17 -10.95 10.53
CA LYS A 369 -0.88 -10.51 11.75
C LYS A 369 -0.96 -8.99 11.93
N TYR A 370 0.01 -8.26 11.37
CA TYR A 370 0.11 -6.80 11.51
C TYR A 370 0.20 -6.09 10.16
N ILE A 371 -0.32 -6.73 9.11
CA ILE A 371 -0.21 -6.25 7.73
C ILE A 371 -0.76 -4.82 7.56
N HIS A 372 -1.83 -4.47 8.27
CA HIS A 372 -2.42 -3.13 8.26
C HIS A 372 -1.53 -2.03 8.84
N LYS A 373 -0.52 -2.40 9.65
CA LYS A 373 0.47 -1.46 10.19
C LYS A 373 1.60 -1.19 9.21
N LEU A 374 1.67 -1.92 8.10
CA LEU A 374 2.70 -1.72 7.09
C LEU A 374 2.29 -0.60 6.14
N ASP A 375 3.11 0.43 6.04
CA ASP A 375 2.88 1.55 5.11
C ASP A 375 2.73 1.07 3.66
N VAL A 376 3.49 0.05 3.28
CA VAL A 376 3.42 -0.57 1.95
C VAL A 376 2.05 -1.17 1.63
N PHE A 377 1.39 -1.78 2.62
CA PHE A 377 0.06 -2.37 2.46
C PHE A 377 -0.97 -1.26 2.21
N ASN A 378 -0.92 -0.20 3.02
CA ASN A 378 -1.81 0.94 2.86
C ASN A 378 -1.59 1.65 1.51
N LYS A 379 -0.33 1.79 1.07
CA LYS A 379 -0.01 2.31 -0.26
C LYS A 379 -0.60 1.45 -1.37
N LEU A 380 -0.50 0.11 -1.30
CA LEU A 380 -1.12 -0.79 -2.28
C LEU A 380 -2.65 -0.66 -2.32
N LEU A 381 -3.32 -0.65 -1.17
CA LEU A 381 -4.78 -0.47 -1.11
C LEU A 381 -5.20 0.89 -1.69
N SER A 382 -4.42 1.95 -1.44
CA SER A 382 -4.69 3.29 -1.98
C SER A 382 -4.72 3.32 -3.51
N VAL A 383 -3.92 2.49 -4.17
CA VAL A 383 -3.97 2.33 -5.63
C VAL A 383 -5.33 1.82 -6.07
N GLY A 384 -5.81 0.74 -5.42
CA GLY A 384 -7.12 0.19 -5.70
C GLY A 384 -8.27 1.18 -5.41
N TYR A 385 -8.20 1.94 -4.30
CA TYR A 385 -9.19 2.98 -3.98
C TYR A 385 -9.22 4.09 -5.03
N LYS A 386 -8.05 4.55 -5.51
CA LYS A 386 -7.97 5.54 -6.58
C LYS A 386 -8.65 5.05 -7.85
N ILE A 387 -8.42 3.78 -8.23
CA ILE A 387 -9.03 3.19 -9.42
C ILE A 387 -10.55 3.06 -9.27
N ASN A 388 -11.02 2.59 -8.11
CA ASN A 388 -12.44 2.48 -7.80
C ASN A 388 -13.16 3.83 -7.90
N ASN A 389 -12.56 4.90 -7.39
CA ASN A 389 -13.11 6.26 -7.50
C ASN A 389 -13.30 6.69 -8.96
N GLU A 390 -12.41 6.26 -9.86
CA GLU A 390 -12.55 6.53 -11.29
C GLU A 390 -13.61 5.63 -11.97
N LEU A 391 -13.80 4.39 -11.50
CA LEU A 391 -14.78 3.44 -12.04
C LEU A 391 -16.23 3.78 -11.66
N ARG A 392 -16.44 4.59 -10.61
CA ARG A 392 -17.76 5.04 -10.14
C ARG A 392 -18.70 3.88 -9.84
N GLU A 393 -19.75 3.68 -10.65
CA GLU A 393 -20.78 2.65 -10.43
C GLU A 393 -20.24 1.22 -10.65
N MET A 394 -19.17 1.08 -11.46
CA MET A 394 -18.50 -0.20 -11.69
C MET A 394 -17.34 -0.46 -10.71
N ASN A 395 -17.34 0.21 -9.56
CA ASN A 395 -16.30 -0.02 -8.55
C ASN A 395 -16.47 -1.39 -7.88
N CYS A 396 -15.39 -1.88 -7.26
CA CYS A 396 -15.44 -3.04 -6.37
C CYS A 396 -15.08 -2.59 -4.96
N MET A 397 -16.06 -2.51 -4.07
CA MET A 397 -15.80 -2.14 -2.68
C MET A 397 -15.00 -3.23 -1.97
N PHE A 398 -13.87 -2.87 -1.38
CA PHE A 398 -13.11 -3.74 -0.50
C PHE A 398 -12.62 -2.97 0.72
N THR A 399 -12.82 -3.57 1.89
CA THR A 399 -12.37 -3.05 3.18
C THR A 399 -11.57 -4.11 3.89
N TYR A 400 -10.59 -3.70 4.67
CA TYR A 400 -9.79 -4.60 5.51
C TYR A 400 -10.22 -4.41 6.96
N ASP A 401 -10.70 -5.47 7.61
CA ASP A 401 -10.93 -5.48 9.05
C ASP A 401 -9.68 -6.06 9.75
N PRO A 402 -8.97 -5.27 10.59
CA PRO A 402 -7.85 -5.76 11.38
C PRO A 402 -8.18 -6.91 12.33
N LYS A 403 -9.45 -7.18 12.61
CA LYS A 403 -9.91 -8.33 13.41
C LYS A 403 -9.95 -9.62 12.61
N ASP A 404 -10.03 -9.54 11.27
CA ASP A 404 -10.01 -10.72 10.41
C ASP A 404 -8.58 -11.25 10.29
N SER A 405 -8.33 -12.43 10.87
CA SER A 405 -7.07 -13.14 10.67
C SER A 405 -6.97 -13.74 9.26
N VAL A 406 -5.79 -14.24 8.90
CA VAL A 406 -5.57 -14.96 7.62
C VAL A 406 -6.50 -16.18 7.53
N GLU A 407 -6.72 -16.86 8.65
CA GLU A 407 -7.59 -18.03 8.75
C GLU A 407 -9.05 -17.63 8.51
N VAL A 408 -9.50 -16.52 9.10
CA VAL A 408 -10.85 -15.97 8.85
C VAL A 408 -11.04 -15.65 7.36
N TRP A 409 -10.06 -15.04 6.71
CA TRP A 409 -10.12 -14.77 5.27
C TRP A 409 -10.18 -16.05 4.42
N LYS A 410 -9.46 -17.11 4.81
CA LYS A 410 -9.55 -18.42 4.14
C LYS A 410 -10.94 -19.03 4.29
N GLU A 411 -11.55 -18.93 5.47
CA GLU A 411 -12.93 -19.39 5.71
C GLU A 411 -13.95 -18.60 4.89
N LYS A 412 -13.83 -17.26 4.85
CA LYS A 412 -14.69 -16.39 4.02
C LYS A 412 -14.56 -16.77 2.54
N LYS A 413 -13.35 -16.94 2.03
CA LYS A 413 -13.11 -17.39 0.64
C LYS A 413 -13.71 -18.77 0.37
N HIS A 414 -13.58 -19.72 1.31
CA HIS A 414 -14.19 -21.05 1.19
C HIS A 414 -15.71 -20.98 1.06
N LEU A 415 -16.36 -20.18 1.90
CA LEU A 415 -17.81 -19.97 1.85
C LEU A 415 -18.22 -19.29 0.55
N HIS A 416 -17.50 -18.26 0.11
CA HIS A 416 -17.73 -17.61 -1.17
C HIS A 416 -17.69 -18.61 -2.33
N ASP A 417 -16.61 -19.39 -2.43
CA ASP A 417 -16.42 -20.36 -3.51
C ASP A 417 -17.48 -21.47 -3.47
N TYR A 418 -17.88 -21.89 -2.26
CA TYR A 418 -19.00 -22.81 -2.05
C TYR A 418 -20.31 -22.26 -2.63
N PHE A 419 -20.71 -21.03 -2.25
CA PHE A 419 -21.98 -20.45 -2.67
C PHE A 419 -22.01 -20.20 -4.19
N LYS A 420 -20.93 -19.66 -4.77
CA LYS A 420 -20.86 -19.41 -6.22
C LYS A 420 -20.77 -20.68 -7.04
N GLY A 421 -20.22 -21.75 -6.47
CA GLY A 421 -20.12 -23.07 -7.10
C GLY A 421 -21.24 -24.05 -6.74
N PHE A 422 -22.21 -23.66 -5.90
CA PHE A 422 -23.17 -24.58 -5.27
C PHE A 422 -23.88 -25.49 -6.27
N ASP A 423 -24.39 -24.91 -7.36
CA ASP A 423 -25.15 -25.64 -8.39
C ASP A 423 -24.26 -26.59 -9.22
N ASN A 424 -22.95 -26.35 -9.26
CA ASN A 424 -21.98 -27.20 -9.96
C ASN A 424 -21.56 -28.42 -9.12
N ILE A 425 -21.75 -28.37 -7.79
CA ILE A 425 -21.43 -29.47 -6.91
C ILE A 425 -22.35 -30.65 -7.24
N SER A 426 -21.74 -31.76 -7.63
CA SER A 426 -22.44 -32.97 -8.03
C SER A 426 -21.58 -34.20 -7.75
N CYS A 427 -22.23 -35.22 -7.20
CA CYS A 427 -21.63 -36.50 -6.92
C CYS A 427 -22.64 -37.60 -7.27
N ASP A 428 -22.15 -38.71 -7.82
CA ASP A 428 -22.90 -39.94 -8.06
C ASP A 428 -22.06 -41.14 -7.63
N TYR A 429 -22.45 -41.78 -6.52
CA TYR A 429 -21.77 -42.94 -5.93
C TYR A 429 -21.72 -44.15 -6.87
N SER A 430 -22.62 -44.24 -7.85
CA SER A 430 -22.59 -45.31 -8.86
C SER A 430 -21.44 -45.16 -9.85
N THR A 431 -20.93 -43.93 -10.01
CA THR A 431 -19.86 -43.59 -10.95
C THR A 431 -18.50 -43.46 -10.30
N ASP A 432 -18.41 -42.83 -9.13
CA ASP A 432 -17.15 -42.56 -8.45
C ASP A 432 -17.35 -42.40 -6.93
N ILE A 433 -17.19 -43.51 -6.21
CA ILE A 433 -17.33 -43.58 -4.75
C ILE A 433 -16.32 -42.66 -4.05
N TYR A 434 -15.07 -42.63 -4.51
CA TYR A 434 -14.01 -41.85 -3.87
C TYR A 434 -14.24 -40.35 -4.02
N LYS A 435 -14.67 -39.90 -5.21
CA LYS A 435 -15.07 -38.51 -5.44
C LYS A 435 -16.20 -38.11 -4.50
N CYS A 436 -17.22 -38.96 -4.38
CA CYS A 436 -18.36 -38.71 -3.51
C CYS A 436 -18.00 -38.62 -2.03
N GLN A 437 -17.10 -39.47 -1.54
CA GLN A 437 -16.56 -39.37 -0.18
C GLN A 437 -15.85 -38.02 0.05
N LYS A 438 -14.99 -37.58 -0.88
CA LYS A 438 -14.34 -36.26 -0.82
C LYS A 438 -15.36 -35.11 -0.83
N HIS A 439 -16.46 -35.24 -1.58
CA HIS A 439 -17.54 -34.25 -1.59
C HIS A 439 -18.25 -34.18 -0.23
N CYS A 440 -18.57 -35.32 0.37
CA CYS A 440 -19.19 -35.36 1.69
C CYS A 440 -18.27 -34.78 2.79
N GLU A 441 -16.97 -35.04 2.73
CA GLU A 441 -15.97 -34.41 3.61
C GLU A 441 -15.95 -32.88 3.45
N TYR A 442 -15.95 -32.39 2.21
CA TYR A 442 -16.03 -30.96 1.91
C TYR A 442 -17.33 -30.33 2.42
N ILE A 443 -18.48 -30.98 2.22
CA ILE A 443 -19.79 -30.51 2.68
C ILE A 443 -19.83 -30.44 4.21
N ALA A 444 -19.26 -31.43 4.90
CA ALA A 444 -19.16 -31.42 6.36
C ALA A 444 -18.34 -30.26 6.89
N HIS A 445 -17.16 -30.02 6.32
CA HIS A 445 -16.37 -28.84 6.67
C HIS A 445 -17.11 -27.54 6.38
N THR A 446 -17.79 -27.46 5.23
CA THR A 446 -18.62 -26.30 4.86
C THR A 446 -19.77 -26.08 5.83
N ASN A 447 -20.39 -27.14 6.36
CA ASN A 447 -21.47 -27.05 7.34
C ASN A 447 -21.01 -26.44 8.66
N GLU A 448 -19.81 -26.78 9.13
CA GLU A 448 -19.20 -26.17 10.31
C GLU A 448 -19.00 -24.66 10.11
N LEU A 449 -18.44 -24.26 8.95
CA LEU A 449 -18.25 -22.85 8.60
C LEU A 449 -19.59 -22.12 8.43
N TYR A 450 -20.55 -22.74 7.74
CA TYR A 450 -21.88 -22.17 7.55
C TYR A 450 -22.55 -21.88 8.90
N GLY A 451 -22.49 -22.82 9.85
CA GLY A 451 -22.97 -22.63 11.22
C GLY A 451 -22.23 -21.54 12.00
N LYS A 452 -20.92 -21.40 11.80
CA LYS A 452 -20.10 -20.34 12.42
C LYS A 452 -20.53 -18.94 11.98
N TYR A 453 -20.89 -18.76 10.71
CA TYR A 453 -21.14 -17.43 10.13
C TYR A 453 -22.62 -17.05 9.98
N ILE A 454 -23.55 -18.01 9.86
CA ILE A 454 -24.96 -17.72 9.55
C ILE A 454 -25.60 -16.68 10.46
N ASN A 455 -25.44 -16.79 11.78
CA ASN A 455 -26.10 -15.88 12.72
C ASN A 455 -25.45 -14.49 12.76
N GLY A 456 -24.19 -14.36 12.32
CA GLY A 456 -23.52 -13.07 12.18
C GLY A 456 -23.81 -12.40 10.84
N CYS A 457 -24.07 -13.19 9.80
CA CYS A 457 -24.28 -12.70 8.44
C CYS A 457 -25.75 -12.51 8.08
N CYS A 458 -26.66 -13.31 8.61
CA CYS A 458 -28.04 -13.37 8.20
C CYS A 458 -28.97 -12.98 9.35
N THR A 459 -29.84 -11.99 9.10
CA THR A 459 -30.94 -11.68 10.00
C THR A 459 -32.25 -12.15 9.39
N TYR A 460 -32.88 -13.14 10.01
CA TYR A 460 -34.18 -13.67 9.60
C TYR A 460 -35.29 -13.09 10.47
N TYR A 461 -36.47 -12.87 9.90
CA TYR A 461 -37.60 -12.27 10.61
C TYR A 461 -38.77 -13.25 10.80
N TYR A 462 -39.46 -13.19 11.95
CA TYR A 462 -40.68 -13.96 12.18
C TYR A 462 -41.80 -13.56 11.20
N ASN A 463 -42.55 -14.55 10.70
CA ASN A 463 -43.75 -14.38 9.86
C ASN A 463 -43.53 -13.61 8.53
N VAL A 464 -42.28 -13.51 8.08
CA VAL A 464 -41.93 -12.96 6.77
C VAL A 464 -41.11 -14.02 6.05
N ASP A 465 -41.80 -14.86 5.27
CA ASP A 465 -41.12 -15.85 4.44
C ASP A 465 -40.27 -15.14 3.37
N ASP A 466 -39.09 -15.72 3.12
CA ASP A 466 -38.16 -15.33 2.05
C ASP A 466 -37.65 -13.87 2.08
N LYS A 467 -37.67 -13.21 3.25
CA LYS A 467 -36.94 -11.94 3.47
C LYS A 467 -35.93 -12.07 4.61
N TRP A 468 -34.68 -11.70 4.32
CA TRP A 468 -33.59 -11.63 5.28
C TRP A 468 -32.72 -10.41 4.98
N GLU A 469 -31.97 -9.96 5.99
CA GLU A 469 -30.88 -9.01 5.78
C GLU A 469 -29.57 -9.78 5.65
N ASP A 470 -28.80 -9.46 4.61
CA ASP A 470 -27.45 -9.96 4.37
C ASP A 470 -26.43 -8.88 4.77
N ASN A 471 -25.68 -9.17 5.83
CA ASN A 471 -24.64 -8.31 6.36
C ASN A 471 -23.22 -8.69 5.86
N CYS A 472 -23.10 -9.76 5.07
CA CYS A 472 -21.85 -10.34 4.60
C CYS A 472 -21.81 -10.46 3.07
N ALA A 473 -22.54 -9.58 2.37
CA ALA A 473 -22.61 -9.49 0.93
C ALA A 473 -21.19 -9.43 0.32
N GLY A 474 -20.74 -10.56 -0.23
CA GLY A 474 -19.38 -10.75 -0.74
C GLY A 474 -18.75 -12.10 -0.38
N TYR A 475 -19.28 -12.81 0.63
CA TYR A 475 -18.85 -14.19 0.90
C TYR A 475 -19.91 -15.12 1.48
N PHE A 476 -21.06 -14.59 1.92
CA PHE A 476 -22.13 -15.40 2.49
C PHE A 476 -23.45 -15.22 1.74
N GLU A 477 -24.19 -16.30 1.51
CA GLU A 477 -25.54 -16.25 0.94
C GLU A 477 -26.56 -16.77 1.98
N CYS A 478 -27.56 -15.94 2.30
CA CYS A 478 -28.53 -16.21 3.36
C CYS A 478 -29.78 -16.98 2.90
N ASP A 479 -29.91 -17.26 1.59
CA ASP A 479 -30.98 -18.11 1.08
C ASP A 479 -30.84 -19.53 1.65
N LYS A 480 -31.92 -20.04 2.24
CA LYS A 480 -31.97 -21.34 2.92
C LYS A 480 -31.64 -22.51 1.98
N LYS A 481 -31.77 -22.34 0.66
CA LYS A 481 -31.40 -23.36 -0.33
C LYS A 481 -29.91 -23.72 -0.28
N TYR A 482 -29.06 -22.78 0.16
CA TYR A 482 -27.62 -22.98 0.24
C TYR A 482 -27.15 -23.64 1.55
N ASN A 483 -28.06 -24.12 2.39
CA ASN A 483 -27.67 -24.88 3.58
C ASN A 483 -26.92 -26.17 3.16
N PRO A 484 -25.70 -26.43 3.65
CA PRO A 484 -24.92 -27.61 3.26
C PRO A 484 -25.64 -28.95 3.51
N TYR A 485 -26.59 -29.00 4.43
CA TYR A 485 -27.46 -30.16 4.64
C TYR A 485 -28.23 -30.58 3.38
N LYS A 486 -28.60 -29.62 2.51
CA LYS A 486 -29.31 -29.93 1.26
C LYS A 486 -28.46 -30.79 0.33
N LEU A 487 -27.16 -30.51 0.22
CA LEU A 487 -26.23 -31.32 -0.57
C LEU A 487 -25.91 -32.64 0.12
N TYR A 488 -25.72 -32.63 1.45
CA TYR A 488 -25.49 -33.84 2.24
C TYR A 488 -26.60 -34.88 2.03
N ALA A 489 -27.86 -34.44 2.15
CA ALA A 489 -29.04 -35.27 1.90
C ALA A 489 -29.16 -35.70 0.43
N LYS A 490 -28.95 -34.75 -0.51
CA LYS A 490 -29.00 -35.03 -1.96
C LYS A 490 -28.00 -36.10 -2.39
N PHE A 491 -26.81 -36.12 -1.80
CA PHE A 491 -25.75 -37.08 -2.14
C PHE A 491 -25.79 -38.35 -1.31
N ASN A 492 -26.70 -38.46 -0.33
CA ASN A 492 -26.85 -39.64 0.51
C ASN A 492 -25.55 -40.01 1.28
N CYS A 493 -24.85 -38.99 1.80
CA CYS A 493 -23.55 -39.14 2.45
C CYS A 493 -23.54 -40.10 3.65
N GLU A 494 -24.66 -40.24 4.37
CA GLU A 494 -24.83 -41.22 5.47
C GLU A 494 -24.56 -42.65 4.98
N ASN A 495 -25.17 -43.03 3.84
CA ASN A 495 -25.04 -44.36 3.26
C ASN A 495 -23.69 -44.57 2.54
N GLY A 496 -22.95 -43.50 2.29
CA GLY A 496 -21.63 -43.51 1.64
C GLY A 496 -20.44 -43.75 2.56
N GLY A 497 -20.68 -44.05 3.84
CA GLY A 497 -19.66 -44.33 4.85
C GLY A 497 -19.15 -43.10 5.62
N TYR A 498 -19.81 -41.94 5.49
CA TYR A 498 -19.49 -40.75 6.29
C TYR A 498 -20.32 -40.72 7.58
N ASP A 499 -19.86 -41.45 8.60
CA ASP A 499 -20.55 -41.65 9.88
C ASP A 499 -20.16 -40.56 10.91
N LYS A 500 -20.49 -39.31 10.60
CA LYS A 500 -20.47 -38.21 11.59
C LYS A 500 -21.87 -37.65 11.74
N GLU A 501 -22.22 -37.27 12.97
CA GLU A 501 -23.48 -36.60 13.28
C GLU A 501 -23.58 -35.29 12.49
N PHE A 502 -24.30 -35.30 11.37
CA PHE A 502 -24.48 -34.16 10.49
C PHE A 502 -25.89 -33.59 10.71
N LYS A 503 -25.95 -32.38 11.29
CA LYS A 503 -27.23 -31.70 11.56
C LYS A 503 -27.44 -30.53 10.61
N GLU A 504 -28.68 -30.34 10.19
CA GLU A 504 -29.09 -29.12 9.49
C GLU A 504 -28.86 -27.92 10.41
N VAL A 505 -28.06 -26.96 9.94
CA VAL A 505 -27.80 -25.72 10.67
C VAL A 505 -29.09 -24.93 10.76
N LYS A 506 -29.54 -24.67 11.99
CA LYS A 506 -30.71 -23.85 12.29
C LYS A 506 -30.28 -22.41 12.55
N TYR A 507 -31.10 -21.46 12.11
CA TYR A 507 -30.97 -20.04 12.41
C TYR A 507 -32.00 -19.62 13.46
N VAL A 508 -31.72 -18.49 14.13
CA VAL A 508 -32.63 -17.90 15.12
C VAL A 508 -33.32 -16.69 14.49
N PRO A 509 -34.64 -16.76 14.18
CA PRO A 509 -35.37 -15.61 13.68
C PRO A 509 -35.54 -14.55 14.78
N ILE A 510 -35.50 -13.28 14.38
CA ILE A 510 -35.75 -12.11 15.22
C ILE A 510 -37.15 -11.60 14.94
N ASP A 511 -37.82 -11.06 15.96
CA ASP A 511 -39.08 -10.37 15.76
C ASP A 511 -38.84 -9.03 15.04
N GLY A 512 -39.39 -8.89 13.83
CA GLY A 512 -39.26 -7.67 13.02
C GLY A 512 -39.83 -6.43 13.70
N TYR A 513 -40.84 -6.59 14.55
CA TYR A 513 -41.39 -5.52 15.38
C TYR A 513 -40.37 -5.08 16.45
N VAL A 514 -39.71 -6.03 17.12
CA VAL A 514 -38.66 -5.74 18.10
C VAL A 514 -37.47 -5.02 17.46
N LYS A 515 -37.05 -5.45 16.26
CA LYS A 515 -35.99 -4.76 15.50
C LYS A 515 -36.42 -3.34 15.13
N SER A 516 -37.62 -3.16 14.58
CA SER A 516 -38.16 -1.84 14.22
C SER A 516 -38.24 -0.90 15.41
N LEU A 517 -38.75 -1.37 16.56
CA LEU A 517 -38.76 -0.61 17.82
C LEU A 517 -37.35 -0.24 18.28
N THR A 518 -36.39 -1.17 18.18
CA THR A 518 -35.00 -0.93 18.59
C THR A 518 -34.34 0.12 17.70
N THR A 519 -34.51 0.04 16.38
CA THR A 519 -34.00 1.04 15.43
C THR A 519 -34.65 2.39 15.66
N THR A 520 -35.98 2.43 15.80
CA THR A 520 -36.73 3.67 16.07
C THR A 520 -36.30 4.32 17.38
N SER A 521 -36.05 3.52 18.42
CA SER A 521 -35.51 3.97 19.70
C SER A 521 -34.11 4.57 19.57
N TYR A 522 -33.25 3.98 18.74
CA TYR A 522 -31.89 4.47 18.55
C TYR A 522 -31.86 5.77 17.75
N ASP A 523 -32.65 5.84 16.68
CA ASP A 523 -32.71 7.00 15.78
C ASP A 523 -33.49 8.17 16.40
N ASN A 524 -34.47 7.87 17.26
CA ASN A 524 -35.34 8.87 17.88
C ASN A 524 -35.48 8.64 19.40
N PRO A 525 -34.39 8.84 20.18
CA PRO A 525 -34.40 8.57 21.61
C PRO A 525 -35.43 9.43 22.38
N HIS A 526 -35.91 10.53 21.80
CA HIS A 526 -36.93 11.40 22.38
C HIS A 526 -38.36 10.84 22.28
N LEU A 527 -38.65 9.93 21.34
CA LEU A 527 -39.99 9.33 21.19
C LEU A 527 -40.34 8.33 22.30
N LEU A 528 -39.34 7.91 23.09
CA LEU A 528 -39.54 7.06 24.28
C LEU A 528 -39.91 7.84 25.54
N LYS A 529 -39.89 9.18 25.51
CA LYS A 529 -40.53 9.97 26.55
C LYS A 529 -42.03 9.92 26.29
N LEU A 530 -42.69 8.97 26.94
CA LEU A 530 -44.14 8.94 27.05
C LEU A 530 -44.57 10.15 27.90
N ASP A 531 -44.61 11.33 27.28
CA ASP A 531 -45.26 12.50 27.85
C ASP A 531 -46.72 12.46 27.40
N ASN A 532 -47.62 12.51 28.39
CA ASN A 532 -49.07 12.42 28.26
C ASN A 532 -49.63 13.49 27.29
N SER A 533 -49.55 13.24 25.99
CA SER A 533 -50.13 14.09 24.97
C SER A 533 -51.11 13.29 24.12
N THR A 534 -52.37 13.69 24.26
CA THR A 534 -53.59 13.27 23.57
C THR A 534 -53.40 12.73 22.15
N PHE A 535 -53.82 11.48 21.94
CA PHE A 535 -54.04 10.87 20.63
C PHE A 535 -55.15 11.59 19.85
N PRO A 536 -55.01 11.82 18.53
CA PRO A 536 -56.14 12.07 17.65
C PRO A 536 -56.85 10.76 17.31
N ASN A 537 -58.18 10.78 17.40
CA ASN A 537 -59.08 9.64 17.22
C ASN A 537 -59.00 8.98 15.84
N THR A 538 -58.84 7.65 15.81
CA THR A 538 -59.61 6.73 14.93
C THR A 538 -59.74 5.36 15.60
N PRO A 539 -60.86 4.63 15.37
CA PRO A 539 -61.25 3.49 16.21
C PRO A 539 -60.85 2.15 15.60
N GLU A 540 -60.13 1.33 16.34
CA GLU A 540 -60.52 -0.05 16.65
C GLU A 540 -59.57 -0.62 17.72
N ILE A 541 -60.12 -0.77 18.92
CA ILE A 541 -59.48 -1.36 20.08
C ILE A 541 -59.84 -2.84 20.07
N THR A 542 -58.84 -3.72 20.05
CA THR A 542 -58.93 -4.99 20.79
C THR A 542 -57.60 -5.40 21.41
N HIS A 543 -57.51 -5.10 22.71
CA HIS A 543 -56.75 -5.79 23.77
C HIS A 543 -55.22 -5.64 23.80
N TYR A 544 -54.76 -4.46 24.20
CA TYR A 544 -53.49 -4.30 24.90
C TYR A 544 -53.72 -4.33 26.42
N ASN A 545 -53.43 -5.46 27.07
CA ASN A 545 -53.01 -5.47 28.48
C ASN A 545 -51.48 -5.40 28.49
N LEU A 546 -50.94 -4.20 28.26
CA LEU A 546 -49.49 -3.96 28.24
C LEU A 546 -49.02 -3.18 29.48
N THR A 547 -49.51 -3.55 30.66
CA THR A 547 -49.04 -3.01 31.95
C THR A 547 -48.81 -4.06 33.05
N TYR A 548 -48.79 -5.35 32.70
CA TYR A 548 -48.44 -6.41 33.65
C TYR A 548 -47.22 -7.18 33.15
N ASP A 549 -46.03 -6.65 33.41
CA ASP A 549 -44.81 -7.46 33.37
C ASP A 549 -44.87 -8.45 34.55
N PRO A 550 -44.95 -9.78 34.30
CA PRO A 550 -45.08 -10.79 35.34
C PRO A 550 -43.94 -10.73 36.38
N PHE A 551 -42.76 -10.24 35.98
CA PHE A 551 -41.61 -10.11 36.87
C PHE A 551 -41.85 -9.04 37.95
N TYR A 552 -42.31 -7.86 37.56
CA TYR A 552 -42.60 -6.78 38.51
C TYR A 552 -43.78 -7.11 39.42
N VAL A 553 -44.76 -7.85 38.91
CA VAL A 553 -45.92 -8.31 39.70
C VAL A 553 -45.49 -9.33 40.74
N ALA A 554 -44.63 -10.29 40.36
CA ALA A 554 -44.06 -11.25 41.30
C ALA A 554 -43.21 -10.57 42.38
N ILE A 555 -42.43 -9.54 42.00
CA ILE A 555 -41.63 -8.75 42.93
C ILE A 555 -42.52 -7.94 43.90
N LEU A 556 -43.57 -7.29 43.41
CA LEU A 556 -44.51 -6.54 44.26
C LEU A 556 -45.24 -7.45 45.25
N ILE A 557 -45.65 -8.65 44.82
CA ILE A 557 -46.26 -9.65 45.70
C ILE A 557 -45.24 -10.12 46.75
N ALA A 558 -43.99 -10.38 46.35
CA ALA A 558 -42.93 -10.79 47.28
C ALA A 558 -42.64 -9.71 48.33
N PHE A 559 -42.57 -8.44 47.94
CA PHE A 559 -42.38 -7.32 48.87
C PHE A 559 -43.58 -7.09 49.78
N ALA A 560 -44.81 -7.25 49.27
CA ALA A 560 -46.01 -7.17 50.09
C ALA A 560 -46.04 -8.28 51.16
N LEU A 561 -45.69 -9.52 50.78
CA LEU A 561 -45.59 -10.64 51.73
C LEU A 561 -44.48 -10.40 52.78
N LEU A 562 -43.31 -9.91 52.37
CA LEU A 562 -42.24 -9.51 53.29
C LEU A 562 -42.68 -8.43 54.28
N GLY A 563 -43.41 -7.42 53.80
CA GLY A 563 -43.97 -6.36 54.65
C GLY A 563 -44.96 -6.91 55.69
N ILE A 564 -45.82 -7.85 55.29
CA ILE A 564 -46.75 -8.52 56.20
C ILE A 564 -45.99 -9.36 57.25
N PHE A 565 -44.98 -10.14 56.84
CA PHE A 565 -44.16 -10.92 57.77
C PHE A 565 -43.40 -10.04 58.77
N LEU A 566 -42.85 -8.91 58.32
CA LEU A 566 -42.19 -7.94 59.20
C LEU A 566 -43.18 -7.28 60.17
N GLY A 567 -44.39 -6.94 59.70
CA GLY A 567 -45.46 -6.44 60.55
C GLY A 567 -45.85 -7.45 61.64
N ILE A 568 -46.10 -8.71 61.27
CA ILE A 568 -46.39 -9.78 62.22
C ILE A 568 -45.24 -9.95 63.21
N PHE A 569 -43.99 -9.94 62.76
CA PHE A 569 -42.81 -10.08 63.64
C PHE A 569 -42.71 -8.95 64.67
N VAL A 570 -43.07 -7.71 64.30
CA VAL A 570 -43.09 -6.56 65.22
C VAL A 570 -44.22 -6.67 66.25
N PHE A 571 -45.39 -7.20 65.87
CA PHE A 571 -46.53 -7.36 66.77
C PHE A 571 -46.59 -8.72 67.51
N TYR A 572 -45.73 -9.68 67.17
CA TYR A 572 -45.66 -11.01 67.81
C TYR A 572 -44.83 -11.01 69.12
N LYS A 573 -44.40 -9.84 69.61
CA LYS A 573 -43.79 -9.71 70.93
C LYS A 573 -44.61 -8.78 71.83
N VAL A 574 -45.80 -9.27 72.19
CA VAL A 574 -46.54 -8.93 73.42
C VAL A 574 -47.03 -10.24 74.01
#